data_AF-A0A552FRL8-F1
#
_entry.id   AF-A0A552FRL8-F1
#
_cell.length_a   1.000
_cell.length_b   1.000
_cell.length_c   1.000
_cell.angle_alpha   90.00
_cell.angle_beta   90.00
_cell.angle_gamma   90.00
#
_symmetry.space_group_name_H-M   'P 1'
#
loop_
_entity.id
_entity.type
_entity.pdbx_description
1 polymer ?
#
loop_
_entity_poly.entity_id
_entity_poly.type
_entity_poly.pdbx_seq_one_letter_code
_entity_poly.pdbx_strand_id
1 'polypeptide(L)'
;MVVEYFETRYQQIFEQVFPHIKSQEVGTLSSVIYLILDNKSQAQELCQEYDIKKKASLDEDLDLSDDIIYTISINKQKPVKEFSILKMGGELVKNVSRPLRKSVDNDKDKMELIVLAAVILIGTYFTQKLLGDSRKQNTIHPVLPSQPIPTAICLAVPASAVYGLTVGKRINREKIIELIESAPEFLCIRTEEAEQQMIDVINQEILQDSQLKFYIRIDIPNGQDIIGAETKYVIKRDIPKDTEGKIIQLGRLRDASVLKSFNRI
;
A
#
# COMPACT_ATOMS: atom_id res chain seq x y z
N MET A 1 9.21 -15.30 -19.34
CA MET A 1 9.78 -15.23 -17.98
C MET A 1 8.73 -15.06 -16.88
N VAL A 2 8.04 -13.91 -16.70
CA VAL A 2 7.05 -13.74 -15.59
C VAL A 2 5.83 -14.66 -15.74
N VAL A 3 5.34 -14.85 -16.98
CA VAL A 3 4.18 -15.72 -17.26
C VAL A 3 4.50 -17.19 -17.01
N GLU A 4 5.63 -17.69 -17.53
CA GLU A 4 6.07 -19.08 -17.33
C GLU A 4 6.32 -19.40 -15.85
N TYR A 5 6.81 -18.43 -15.07
CA TYR A 5 7.00 -18.60 -13.63
C TYR A 5 5.68 -18.75 -12.88
N PHE A 6 4.67 -17.94 -13.22
CA PHE A 6 3.33 -18.03 -12.62
C PHE A 6 2.65 -19.36 -13.00
N GLU A 7 2.68 -19.76 -14.27
CA GLU A 7 2.09 -21.02 -14.74
C GLU A 7 2.69 -22.22 -14.02
N THR A 8 4.02 -22.27 -13.92
CA THR A 8 4.73 -23.35 -13.21
C THR A 8 4.36 -23.38 -11.73
N ARG A 9 4.27 -22.21 -11.09
CA ARG A 9 3.96 -22.12 -9.66
C ARG A 9 2.49 -22.46 -9.36
N TYR A 10 1.57 -22.01 -10.22
CA TYR A 10 0.16 -22.35 -10.13
C TYR A 10 -0.06 -23.86 -10.26
N GLN A 11 0.57 -24.49 -11.26
CA GLN A 11 0.47 -25.92 -11.48
C GLN A 11 0.91 -26.73 -10.24
N GLN A 12 2.03 -26.32 -9.62
CA GLN A 12 2.51 -26.92 -8.36
C GLN A 12 1.49 -26.81 -7.22
N ILE A 13 0.87 -25.62 -7.07
CA ILE A 13 -0.15 -25.39 -6.04
C ILE A 13 -1.37 -26.28 -6.30
N PHE A 14 -1.84 -26.34 -7.55
CA PHE A 14 -2.98 -27.16 -7.92
C PHE A 14 -2.72 -28.64 -7.65
N GLU A 15 -1.55 -29.17 -8.03
CA GLU A 15 -1.18 -30.57 -7.78
C GLU A 15 -1.09 -30.91 -6.28
N GLN A 16 -0.69 -29.95 -5.45
CA GLN A 16 -0.64 -30.11 -3.99
C GLN A 16 -2.05 -30.08 -3.36
N VAL A 17 -2.92 -29.19 -3.82
CA VAL A 17 -4.24 -28.94 -3.22
C VAL A 17 -5.29 -29.93 -3.73
N PHE A 18 -5.30 -30.22 -5.03
CA PHE A 18 -6.34 -31.01 -5.70
C PHE A 18 -6.67 -32.35 -5.02
N PRO A 19 -5.69 -33.17 -4.58
CA PRO A 19 -5.98 -34.45 -3.91
C PRO A 19 -6.85 -34.32 -2.65
N HIS A 20 -6.80 -33.16 -1.98
CA HIS A 20 -7.51 -32.88 -0.74
C HIS A 20 -8.93 -32.37 -0.96
N ILE A 21 -9.22 -31.82 -2.15
CA ILE A 21 -10.49 -31.15 -2.45
C ILE A 21 -11.33 -31.86 -3.52
N LYS A 22 -10.76 -32.84 -4.25
CA LYS A 22 -11.39 -33.51 -5.40
C LYS A 22 -12.79 -34.10 -5.16
N SER A 23 -13.14 -34.40 -3.90
CA SER A 23 -14.44 -34.94 -3.50
C SER A 23 -15.12 -34.08 -2.43
N GLN A 24 -14.66 -32.84 -2.26
CA GLN A 24 -15.20 -31.92 -1.26
C GLN A 24 -16.34 -31.12 -1.86
N GLU A 25 -17.54 -31.28 -1.29
CA GLU A 25 -18.77 -30.64 -1.78
C GLU A 25 -19.18 -29.40 -0.97
N VAL A 26 -18.49 -29.14 0.14
CA VAL A 26 -18.85 -28.08 1.10
C VAL A 26 -17.61 -27.32 1.56
N GLY A 27 -17.64 -25.98 1.47
CA GLY A 27 -16.60 -25.08 1.96
C GLY A 27 -15.26 -25.28 1.27
N THR A 28 -15.30 -25.71 0.01
CA THR A 28 -14.14 -26.07 -0.81
C THR A 28 -13.22 -24.87 -1.00
N LEU A 29 -13.76 -23.68 -1.29
CA LEU A 29 -12.95 -22.46 -1.44
C LEU A 29 -12.22 -22.10 -0.14
N SER A 30 -12.91 -22.19 1.00
CA SER A 30 -12.30 -21.97 2.32
C SER A 30 -11.18 -22.99 2.58
N SER A 31 -11.43 -24.28 2.33
CA SER A 31 -10.42 -25.33 2.49
C SER A 31 -9.17 -25.07 1.65
N VAL A 32 -9.34 -24.66 0.38
CA VAL A 32 -8.22 -24.32 -0.49
C VAL A 32 -7.38 -23.19 0.11
N ILE A 33 -8.01 -22.13 0.61
CA ILE A 33 -7.29 -21.00 1.23
C ILE A 33 -6.47 -21.46 2.44
N TYR A 34 -7.05 -22.32 3.30
CA TYR A 34 -6.34 -22.89 4.44
C TYR A 34 -5.23 -23.89 4.05
N LEU A 35 -5.31 -24.51 2.88
CA LEU A 35 -4.26 -25.40 2.36
C LEU A 35 -3.10 -24.62 1.73
N ILE A 36 -3.38 -23.45 1.13
CA ILE A 36 -2.36 -22.60 0.52
C ILE A 36 -1.65 -21.73 1.57
N LEU A 37 -2.37 -21.25 2.58
CA LEU A 37 -1.82 -20.37 3.61
C LEU A 37 -1.42 -21.16 4.87
N ASP A 38 -0.12 -21.27 5.12
CA ASP A 38 0.41 -21.88 6.35
C ASP A 38 -0.07 -21.17 7.64
N ASN A 39 -0.37 -19.87 7.55
CA ASN A 39 -0.87 -19.08 8.66
C ASN A 39 -2.41 -19.13 8.75
N LYS A 40 -2.91 -19.98 9.66
CA LYS A 40 -4.36 -20.15 9.91
C LYS A 40 -5.10 -18.88 10.31
N SER A 41 -4.43 -17.92 10.96
CA SER A 41 -5.04 -16.64 11.32
C SER A 41 -5.27 -15.77 10.09
N GLN A 42 -4.31 -15.75 9.16
CA GLN A 42 -4.45 -14.99 7.90
C GLN A 42 -5.51 -15.61 6.99
N ALA A 43 -5.57 -16.95 6.92
CA ALA A 43 -6.63 -17.65 6.21
C ALA A 43 -8.01 -17.34 6.79
N GLN A 44 -8.14 -17.27 8.12
CA GLN A 44 -9.39 -16.90 8.78
C GLN A 44 -9.79 -15.45 8.48
N GLU A 45 -8.85 -14.50 8.59
CA GLU A 45 -9.07 -13.08 8.31
C GLU A 45 -9.56 -12.89 6.86
N LEU A 46 -8.87 -13.49 5.89
CA LEU A 46 -9.23 -13.43 4.48
C LEU A 46 -10.63 -14.05 4.24
N CYS A 47 -10.92 -15.21 4.82
CA CYS A 47 -12.26 -15.80 4.68
C CYS A 47 -13.36 -14.90 5.26
N GLN A 48 -13.10 -14.20 6.37
CA GLN A 48 -14.07 -13.29 6.98
C GLN A 48 -14.28 -12.02 6.15
N GLU A 49 -13.20 -11.43 5.63
CA GLU A 49 -13.25 -10.21 4.83
C GLU A 49 -14.04 -10.38 3.53
N TYR A 50 -13.92 -11.55 2.91
CA TYR A 50 -14.59 -11.87 1.64
C TYR A 50 -15.86 -12.74 1.81
N ASP A 51 -16.40 -12.84 3.03
CA ASP A 51 -17.59 -13.66 3.38
C ASP A 51 -17.55 -15.12 2.85
N ILE A 52 -16.36 -15.73 2.86
CA ILE A 52 -16.16 -17.11 2.42
C ILE A 52 -16.59 -18.06 3.54
N LYS A 53 -17.65 -18.82 3.28
CA LYS A 53 -18.29 -19.66 4.29
C LYS A 53 -17.66 -21.05 4.31
N LYS A 54 -17.25 -21.51 5.50
CA LYS A 54 -16.78 -22.89 5.74
C LYS A 54 -17.83 -23.97 5.44
N LYS A 55 -19.09 -23.58 5.29
CA LYS A 55 -20.23 -24.46 5.01
C LYS A 55 -20.95 -24.08 3.70
N ALA A 56 -20.31 -23.29 2.83
CA ALA A 56 -20.85 -23.01 1.51
C ALA A 56 -21.02 -24.32 0.73
N SER A 57 -22.06 -24.44 -0.08
CA SER A 57 -22.15 -25.53 -1.05
C SER A 57 -21.12 -25.31 -2.19
N LEU A 58 -20.78 -26.38 -2.91
CA LEU A 58 -19.89 -26.30 -4.07
C LEU A 58 -20.38 -25.28 -5.11
N ASP A 59 -21.70 -25.18 -5.32
CA ASP A 59 -22.29 -24.20 -6.23
C ASP A 59 -22.12 -22.75 -5.75
N GLU A 60 -22.26 -22.50 -4.44
CA GLU A 60 -22.01 -21.18 -3.85
C GLU A 60 -20.53 -20.80 -3.95
N ASP A 61 -19.61 -21.75 -3.72
CA ASP A 61 -18.17 -21.53 -3.87
C ASP A 61 -17.78 -21.26 -5.34
N LEU A 62 -18.43 -21.94 -6.28
CA LEU A 62 -18.22 -21.72 -7.72
C LEU A 62 -18.73 -20.35 -8.17
N ASP A 63 -19.92 -19.94 -7.70
CA ASP A 63 -20.47 -18.62 -8.00
C ASP A 63 -19.56 -17.49 -7.52
N LEU A 64 -19.04 -17.62 -6.29
CA LEU A 64 -18.09 -16.66 -5.75
C LEU A 64 -16.77 -16.67 -6.51
N SER A 65 -16.27 -17.86 -6.88
CA SER A 65 -15.02 -18.00 -7.63
C SER A 65 -15.10 -17.37 -9.02
N ASP A 66 -16.23 -17.56 -9.71
CA ASP A 66 -16.52 -16.93 -11.00
C ASP A 66 -16.53 -15.40 -10.88
N ASP A 67 -17.18 -14.85 -9.84
CA ASP A 67 -17.25 -13.41 -9.60
C ASP A 67 -15.86 -12.79 -9.33
N ILE A 68 -15.02 -13.47 -8.55
CA ILE A 68 -13.63 -13.07 -8.28
C ILE A 68 -12.83 -12.97 -9.59
N ILE A 69 -12.89 -14.02 -10.42
CA ILE A 69 -12.16 -14.08 -11.69
C ILE A 69 -12.67 -13.03 -12.68
N TYR A 70 -14.00 -12.86 -12.75
CA TYR A 70 -14.65 -11.91 -13.65
C TYR A 70 -14.31 -10.46 -13.30
N THR A 71 -14.40 -10.09 -12.02
CA THR A 71 -14.10 -8.74 -11.51
C THR A 71 -12.68 -8.31 -11.85
N ILE A 72 -11.72 -9.22 -11.74
CA ILE A 72 -10.32 -8.95 -12.05
C ILE A 72 -10.06 -8.90 -13.55
N SER A 73 -10.87 -9.60 -14.34
CA SER A 73 -10.79 -9.58 -15.81
C SER A 73 -11.30 -8.27 -16.42
N ILE A 74 -12.35 -7.64 -15.85
CA ILE A 74 -12.95 -6.39 -16.38
C ILE A 74 -12.17 -5.14 -16.00
N ASN A 75 -11.49 -5.12 -14.85
CA ASN A 75 -10.66 -3.98 -14.43
C ASN A 75 -9.44 -3.71 -15.36
N LYS A 76 -9.29 -4.44 -16.46
CA LYS A 76 -8.30 -4.24 -17.54
C LYS A 76 -8.67 -3.16 -18.59
N GLN A 77 -9.74 -2.37 -18.43
CA GLN A 77 -10.16 -1.34 -19.42
C GLN A 77 -9.30 -0.05 -19.48
N LYS A 78 -8.07 -0.02 -18.95
CA LYS A 78 -7.04 0.95 -19.42
C LYS A 78 -6.00 0.18 -20.23
N PRO A 79 -5.67 0.62 -21.47
CA PRO A 79 -4.96 -0.20 -22.43
C PRO A 79 -3.48 -0.27 -22.05
N VAL A 80 -3.12 -1.25 -21.22
CA VAL A 80 -1.76 -1.77 -21.16
C VAL A 80 -1.75 -3.01 -22.04
N LYS A 81 -0.85 -2.99 -23.03
CA LYS A 81 -0.60 -4.05 -24.01
C LYS A 81 -0.86 -5.44 -23.44
N GLU A 82 -1.63 -6.23 -24.19
CA GLU A 82 -2.03 -7.61 -23.94
C GLU A 82 -1.05 -8.37 -23.03
N PHE A 83 -1.47 -8.57 -21.78
CA PHE A 83 -0.83 -9.51 -20.88
C PHE A 83 -1.26 -10.93 -21.29
N SER A 84 -0.36 -11.64 -21.98
CA SER A 84 -0.50 -13.02 -22.47
C SER A 84 -0.65 -14.10 -21.37
N ILE A 85 -1.04 -13.75 -20.14
CA ILE A 85 -1.18 -14.66 -18.97
C ILE A 85 -2.42 -15.59 -19.09
N LEU A 86 -3.03 -15.66 -20.27
CA LEU A 86 -4.34 -16.30 -20.48
C LEU A 86 -4.31 -17.41 -21.52
N LYS A 87 -3.12 -17.84 -21.96
CA LYS A 87 -3.00 -18.85 -23.02
C LYS A 87 -3.03 -20.31 -22.54
N MET A 88 -2.92 -20.58 -21.23
CA MET A 88 -2.93 -21.95 -20.72
C MET A 88 -4.19 -22.39 -19.95
N GLY A 89 -5.22 -21.54 -19.86
CA GLY A 89 -6.61 -21.97 -19.66
C GLY A 89 -7.31 -22.17 -21.01
N GLY A 90 -6.66 -22.92 -21.91
CA GLY A 90 -6.69 -22.83 -23.39
C GLY A 90 -8.03 -22.84 -24.14
N GLU A 91 -9.16 -23.00 -23.45
CA GLU A 91 -10.50 -22.88 -24.05
C GLU A 91 -11.48 -22.00 -23.26
N LEU A 92 -11.21 -21.65 -22.00
CA LEU A 92 -12.19 -21.00 -21.12
C LEU A 92 -12.26 -19.47 -21.22
N VAL A 93 -11.30 -18.82 -21.91
CA VAL A 93 -11.24 -17.34 -21.95
C VAL A 93 -11.36 -16.78 -23.37
N LYS A 94 -11.71 -17.62 -24.35
CA LYS A 94 -12.14 -17.14 -25.66
C LYS A 94 -13.63 -16.79 -25.55
N ASN A 95 -13.90 -15.48 -25.47
CA ASN A 95 -15.20 -14.81 -25.39
C ASN A 95 -15.63 -14.46 -23.95
N VAL A 96 -15.02 -13.39 -23.42
CA VAL A 96 -15.48 -12.67 -22.21
C VAL A 96 -16.80 -11.95 -22.53
N SER A 97 -17.86 -12.74 -22.70
CA SER A 97 -19.24 -12.29 -22.90
C SER A 97 -20.24 -13.18 -22.15
N ARG A 98 -19.78 -14.20 -21.41
CA ARG A 98 -20.62 -15.11 -20.61
C ARG A 98 -19.90 -15.49 -19.31
N PRO A 99 -20.66 -15.76 -18.22
CA PRO A 99 -20.10 -16.32 -16.98
C PRO A 99 -19.44 -17.69 -17.27
N LEU A 100 -18.23 -17.91 -16.76
CA LEU A 100 -17.41 -19.11 -16.99
C LEU A 100 -18.14 -20.40 -16.61
N ARG A 101 -19.04 -20.35 -15.62
CA ARG A 101 -19.87 -21.46 -15.14
C ARG A 101 -20.67 -22.19 -16.22
N LYS A 102 -21.01 -21.54 -17.34
CA LYS A 102 -21.86 -22.17 -18.38
C LYS A 102 -21.17 -23.28 -19.20
N SER A 103 -19.86 -23.52 -19.03
CA SER A 103 -19.15 -24.56 -19.80
C SER A 103 -18.37 -25.59 -18.97
N VAL A 104 -18.56 -25.63 -17.64
CA VAL A 104 -17.78 -26.50 -16.75
C VAL A 104 -18.64 -27.68 -16.27
N ASP A 105 -18.48 -28.83 -16.90
CA ASP A 105 -19.29 -30.04 -16.62
C ASP A 105 -18.52 -31.08 -15.78
N ASN A 106 -17.18 -31.04 -15.78
CA ASN A 106 -16.33 -31.99 -15.05
C ASN A 106 -15.88 -31.43 -13.69
N ASP A 107 -15.87 -32.29 -12.67
CA ASP A 107 -15.49 -31.94 -11.30
C ASP A 107 -14.05 -31.42 -11.19
N LYS A 108 -13.14 -31.91 -12.04
CA LYS A 108 -11.76 -31.41 -12.06
C LYS A 108 -11.70 -29.92 -12.41
N ASP A 109 -12.46 -29.51 -13.42
CA ASP A 109 -12.47 -28.15 -13.94
C ASP A 109 -13.14 -27.20 -12.92
N LYS A 110 -14.15 -27.68 -12.19
CA LYS A 110 -14.76 -26.97 -11.05
C LYS A 110 -13.73 -26.69 -9.96
N MET A 111 -12.95 -27.71 -9.59
CA MET A 111 -11.89 -27.55 -8.58
C MET A 111 -10.76 -26.64 -9.06
N GLU A 112 -10.41 -26.71 -10.34
CA GLU A 112 -9.41 -25.83 -10.95
C GLU A 112 -9.85 -24.35 -10.89
N LEU A 113 -11.13 -24.09 -11.16
CA LEU A 113 -11.71 -22.75 -11.07
C LEU A 113 -11.67 -22.20 -9.63
N ILE A 114 -12.01 -23.03 -8.64
CA ILE A 114 -11.95 -22.66 -7.22
C ILE A 114 -10.50 -22.39 -6.78
N VAL A 115 -9.55 -23.23 -7.20
CA VAL A 115 -8.12 -23.04 -6.87
C VAL A 115 -7.57 -21.78 -7.51
N LEU A 116 -7.93 -21.50 -8.77
CA LEU A 116 -7.55 -20.27 -9.46
C LEU A 116 -8.08 -19.03 -8.73
N ALA A 117 -9.36 -19.04 -8.37
CA ALA A 117 -9.97 -17.95 -7.61
C ALA A 117 -9.27 -17.74 -6.26
N ALA A 118 -8.96 -18.82 -5.53
CA ALA A 118 -8.24 -18.73 -4.26
C ALA A 118 -6.83 -18.13 -4.41
N VAL A 119 -6.06 -18.55 -5.41
CA VAL A 119 -4.70 -18.01 -5.68
C VAL A 119 -4.77 -16.52 -6.00
N ILE A 120 -5.73 -16.12 -6.84
CA ILE A 120 -5.96 -14.73 -7.20
C ILE A 120 -6.38 -13.91 -5.97
N LEU A 121 -7.29 -14.45 -5.15
CA LEU A 121 -7.78 -13.80 -3.94
C LEU A 121 -6.67 -13.61 -2.90
N ILE A 122 -5.83 -14.64 -2.69
CA ILE A 122 -4.66 -14.56 -1.82
C ILE A 122 -3.68 -13.51 -2.34
N GLY A 123 -3.35 -13.53 -3.63
CA GLY A 123 -2.45 -12.56 -4.25
C GLY A 123 -2.98 -11.12 -4.11
N THR A 124 -4.27 -10.91 -4.36
CA THR A 124 -4.91 -9.59 -4.19
C THR A 124 -4.98 -9.17 -2.72
N TYR A 125 -5.31 -10.07 -1.81
CA TYR A 125 -5.31 -9.79 -0.37
C TYR A 125 -3.92 -9.39 0.15
N PHE A 126 -2.85 -10.12 -0.19
CA PHE A 126 -1.51 -9.75 0.26
C PHE A 126 -0.98 -8.49 -0.42
N THR A 127 -1.28 -8.28 -1.70
CA THR A 127 -0.92 -7.01 -2.36
C THR A 127 -1.71 -5.84 -1.77
N GLN A 128 -3.00 -6.01 -1.48
CA GLN A 128 -3.81 -5.02 -0.78
C GLN A 128 -3.41 -4.83 0.67
N LYS A 129 -2.90 -5.84 1.38
CA LYS A 129 -2.41 -5.71 2.76
C LYS A 129 -1.05 -5.04 2.80
N LEU A 130 -0.17 -5.33 1.84
CA LEU A 130 1.09 -4.60 1.66
C LEU A 130 0.82 -3.14 1.27
N LEU A 131 -0.04 -2.90 0.28
CA LEU A 131 -0.51 -1.57 -0.09
C LEU A 131 -1.43 -0.94 0.98
N GLY A 132 -1.98 -1.77 1.86
CA GLY A 132 -2.97 -1.49 2.89
C GLY A 132 -2.31 -1.09 4.19
N ASP A 133 -1.12 -1.58 4.49
CA ASP A 133 -0.25 -0.99 5.50
C ASP A 133 0.32 0.34 4.96
N SER A 134 0.52 0.49 3.64
CA SER A 134 0.73 1.80 2.99
C SER A 134 -0.54 2.68 2.89
N ARG A 135 -1.75 2.11 2.95
CA ARG A 135 -3.06 2.81 2.87
C ARG A 135 -3.81 2.92 4.20
N LYS A 136 -3.41 2.27 5.27
CA LYS A 136 -3.87 2.58 6.64
C LYS A 136 -3.21 3.87 7.13
N GLN A 137 -2.16 4.33 6.44
CA GLN A 137 -1.73 5.73 6.42
C GLN A 137 -2.61 6.64 5.52
N ASN A 138 -3.44 6.08 4.62
CA ASN A 138 -4.20 6.79 3.57
C ASN A 138 -5.57 6.13 3.21
N THR A 139 -6.64 6.24 4.03
CA THR A 139 -8.06 6.07 3.59
C THR A 139 -8.99 6.72 4.63
N ILE A 140 -9.47 7.96 4.46
CA ILE A 140 -10.66 8.43 3.70
C ILE A 140 -11.97 7.71 4.11
N HIS A 141 -12.69 8.33 5.05
CA HIS A 141 -14.15 8.15 5.23
C HIS A 141 -14.92 9.10 4.28
N PRO A 142 -16.17 8.77 3.89
CA PRO A 142 -16.92 9.56 2.91
C PRO A 142 -17.41 10.90 3.47
N VAL A 143 -17.09 11.97 2.73
CA VAL A 143 -17.72 13.30 2.57
C VAL A 143 -18.16 14.07 3.84
N LEU A 144 -17.26 14.96 4.28
CA LEU A 144 -17.59 16.32 4.76
C LEU A 144 -16.63 17.28 4.02
N PRO A 145 -16.89 18.60 3.87
CA PRO A 145 -15.92 19.52 3.30
C PRO A 145 -14.62 19.36 4.10
N SER A 146 -13.60 18.79 3.45
CA SER A 146 -12.33 18.43 4.04
C SER A 146 -11.77 19.68 4.70
N GLN A 147 -11.86 19.76 6.03
CA GLN A 147 -11.08 20.74 6.75
C GLN A 147 -9.62 20.47 6.36
N PRO A 148 -8.87 21.49 5.97
CA PRO A 148 -7.48 21.30 5.58
C PRO A 148 -6.74 20.59 6.71
N ILE A 149 -6.06 19.48 6.38
CA ILE A 149 -5.35 18.68 7.39
C ILE A 149 -3.96 19.28 7.54
N PRO A 150 -3.61 19.80 8.73
CA PRO A 150 -2.28 20.31 8.98
C PRO A 150 -1.26 19.17 8.97
N THR A 151 -0.16 19.41 8.27
CA THR A 151 0.91 18.43 8.09
C THR A 151 2.22 18.99 8.58
N ALA A 152 2.95 18.18 9.34
CA ALA A 152 4.31 18.46 9.76
C ALA A 152 5.30 17.87 8.74
N ILE A 153 6.16 18.74 8.21
CA ILE A 153 7.33 18.38 7.41
C ILE A 153 8.53 18.37 8.36
N CYS A 154 9.02 17.18 8.66
CA CYS A 154 10.14 16.91 9.56
C CYS A 154 11.39 16.62 8.73
N LEU A 155 12.46 17.40 8.90
CA LEU A 155 13.66 17.29 8.10
C LEU A 155 14.91 17.22 8.98
N ALA A 156 15.88 16.38 8.60
CA ALA A 156 17.25 16.49 9.07
C ALA A 156 18.09 17.13 7.95
N VAL A 157 18.69 18.28 8.24
CA VAL A 157 19.35 19.16 7.26
C VAL A 157 20.70 19.63 7.77
N PRO A 158 21.64 19.99 6.88
CA PRO A 158 22.89 20.62 7.29
C PRO A 158 22.65 22.02 7.88
N ALA A 159 23.57 22.49 8.72
CA ALA A 159 23.48 23.79 9.37
C ALA A 159 23.31 24.96 8.38
N SER A 160 23.98 24.89 7.23
CA SER A 160 23.90 25.90 6.17
C SER A 160 22.47 26.12 5.62
N ALA A 161 21.64 25.07 5.61
CA ALA A 161 20.28 25.15 5.09
C ALA A 161 19.31 25.87 6.05
N VAL A 162 19.57 25.77 7.35
CA VAL A 162 18.74 26.35 8.42
C VAL A 162 19.31 27.62 9.04
N TYR A 163 20.46 28.07 8.54
CA TYR A 163 21.08 29.32 8.97
C TYR A 163 20.13 30.51 8.76
N GLY A 164 19.96 31.35 9.79
CA GLY A 164 19.03 32.50 9.77
C GLY A 164 17.55 32.14 9.87
N LEU A 165 17.21 30.88 10.15
CA LEU A 165 15.86 30.45 10.51
C LEU A 165 15.69 30.44 12.03
N THR A 166 14.47 30.72 12.48
CA THR A 166 14.10 30.75 13.90
C THR A 166 12.73 30.10 14.10
N VAL A 167 12.51 29.52 15.27
CA VAL A 167 11.21 28.97 15.65
C VAL A 167 10.15 30.09 15.65
N GLY A 168 8.96 29.79 15.13
CA GLY A 168 7.85 30.72 14.98
C GLY A 168 7.83 31.47 13.65
N LYS A 169 8.94 31.51 12.90
CA LYS A 169 9.03 32.17 11.60
C LYS A 169 8.17 31.44 10.56
N ARG A 170 7.53 32.21 9.68
CA ARG A 170 6.86 31.70 8.49
C ARG A 170 7.81 31.70 7.30
N ILE A 171 7.72 30.66 6.48
CA ILE A 171 8.51 30.48 5.27
C ILE A 171 7.58 30.11 4.11
N ASN A 172 7.92 30.58 2.92
CA ASN A 172 7.16 30.31 1.70
C ASN A 172 7.49 28.93 1.13
N ARG A 173 6.70 28.51 0.14
CA ARG A 173 6.85 27.27 -0.60
C ARG A 173 8.27 27.07 -1.15
N GLU A 174 8.87 28.10 -1.73
CA GLU A 174 10.22 28.03 -2.31
C GLU A 174 11.24 27.63 -1.24
N LYS A 175 11.18 28.28 -0.07
CA LYS A 175 12.10 27.97 1.02
C LYS A 175 11.87 26.58 1.61
N ILE A 176 10.62 26.13 1.68
CA ILE A 176 10.28 24.76 2.09
C ILE A 176 10.91 23.75 1.12
N ILE A 177 10.83 23.99 -0.19
CA ILE A 177 11.41 23.13 -1.21
C ILE A 177 12.94 23.08 -1.09
N GLU A 178 13.62 24.23 -0.91
CA GLU A 178 15.08 24.27 -0.69
C GLU A 178 15.51 23.41 0.51
N LEU A 179 14.76 23.48 1.61
CA LEU A 179 15.02 22.68 2.81
C LEU A 179 14.83 21.19 2.54
N ILE A 180 13.75 20.82 1.84
CA ILE A 180 13.49 19.42 1.45
C ILE A 180 14.63 18.90 0.57
N GLU A 181 15.07 19.67 -0.43
CA GLU A 181 16.17 19.27 -1.31
C GLU A 181 17.47 19.05 -0.52
N SER A 182 17.74 19.93 0.45
CA SER A 182 18.91 19.86 1.32
C SER A 182 18.87 18.74 2.36
N ALA A 183 17.72 18.11 2.60
CA ALA A 183 17.51 17.17 3.70
C ALA A 183 17.89 15.72 3.34
N PRO A 184 18.98 15.13 3.83
CA PRO A 184 19.24 13.70 3.64
C PRO A 184 18.13 12.79 4.20
N GLU A 185 17.51 13.19 5.31
CA GLU A 185 16.41 12.44 5.94
C GLU A 185 15.17 13.33 6.09
N PHE A 186 13.99 12.79 5.77
CA PHE A 186 12.72 13.51 5.85
C PHE A 186 11.56 12.61 6.27
N LEU A 187 10.52 13.21 6.83
CA LEU A 187 9.28 12.55 7.23
C LEU A 187 8.13 13.56 7.12
N CYS A 188 7.02 13.15 6.50
CA CYS A 188 5.80 13.95 6.41
C CYS A 188 4.66 13.21 7.09
N ILE A 189 4.16 13.77 8.18
CA ILE A 189 3.14 13.17 9.05
C ILE A 189 2.14 14.25 9.48
N ARG A 190 1.03 13.83 10.08
CA ARG A 190 0.06 14.79 10.62
C ARG A 190 0.68 15.62 11.74
N THR A 191 0.26 16.88 11.87
CA THR A 191 0.73 17.76 12.96
C THR A 191 0.50 17.15 14.34
N GLU A 192 -0.63 16.48 14.55
CA GLU A 192 -0.99 15.85 15.82
C GLU A 192 -0.05 14.68 16.16
N GLU A 193 0.32 13.88 15.16
CA GLU A 193 1.29 12.78 15.32
C GLU A 193 2.69 13.32 15.62
N ALA A 194 3.09 14.41 14.97
CA ALA A 194 4.37 15.06 15.22
C ALA A 194 4.47 15.71 16.62
N GLU A 195 3.36 16.17 17.19
CA GLU A 195 3.30 16.66 18.57
C GLU A 195 3.53 15.54 19.59
N GLN A 196 3.02 14.34 19.32
CA GLN A 196 3.25 13.15 20.15
C GLN A 196 4.70 12.64 20.05
N GLN A 197 5.37 12.90 18.93
CA GLN A 197 6.73 12.44 18.63
C GLN A 197 7.78 13.57 18.76
N MET A 198 7.59 14.48 19.72
CA MET A 198 8.48 15.63 19.89
C MET A 198 9.94 15.17 20.01
N ILE A 199 10.77 15.55 19.04
CA ILE A 199 12.17 15.10 18.96
C ILE A 199 13.01 15.92 19.94
N ASP A 200 13.85 15.27 20.76
CA ASP A 200 14.76 16.01 21.65
C ASP A 200 15.86 16.70 20.82
N VAL A 201 15.88 18.03 20.89
CA VAL A 201 16.84 18.87 20.18
C VAL A 201 17.56 19.80 21.14
N ILE A 202 18.84 20.03 20.87
CA ILE A 202 19.64 21.00 21.61
C ILE A 202 19.50 22.36 20.93
N ASN A 203 19.06 23.35 21.69
CA ASN A 203 19.10 24.75 21.28
C ASN A 203 20.56 25.22 21.31
N GLN A 204 21.23 25.05 20.18
CA GLN A 204 22.60 25.51 19.94
C GLN A 204 22.57 26.58 18.85
N GLU A 205 23.47 27.56 18.95
CA GLU A 205 23.69 28.54 17.89
C GLU A 205 24.04 27.84 16.56
N ILE A 206 23.37 28.24 15.49
CA ILE A 206 23.55 27.67 14.15
C ILE A 206 24.67 28.42 13.45
N LEU A 207 25.83 27.77 13.31
CA LEU A 207 26.95 28.28 12.51
C LEU A 207 26.86 27.72 11.09
N GLN A 208 26.95 28.60 10.09
CA GLN A 208 26.70 28.25 8.68
C GLN A 208 27.65 27.18 8.14
N ASP A 209 28.89 27.15 8.62
CA ASP A 209 29.98 26.24 8.23
C ASP A 209 30.00 24.93 9.03
N SER A 210 29.06 24.75 9.96
CA SER A 210 29.00 23.58 10.81
C SER A 210 28.62 22.31 10.02
N GLN A 211 29.36 21.23 10.27
CA GLN A 211 29.08 19.88 9.72
C GLN A 211 27.96 19.15 10.47
N LEU A 212 27.32 19.81 11.45
CA LEU A 212 26.30 19.21 12.30
C LEU A 212 24.96 19.12 11.56
N LYS A 213 24.21 18.06 11.87
CA LYS A 213 22.83 17.90 11.41
C LYS A 213 21.86 18.58 12.37
N PHE A 214 20.95 19.35 11.80
CA PHE A 214 19.89 20.03 12.50
C PHE A 214 18.55 19.40 12.13
N TYR A 215 17.68 19.29 13.11
CA TYR A 215 16.29 18.96 12.92
C TYR A 215 15.49 20.24 12.74
N ILE A 216 14.60 20.25 11.76
CA ILE A 216 13.59 21.29 11.57
C ILE A 216 12.22 20.66 11.33
N ARG A 217 11.20 21.18 12.01
CA ARG A 217 9.78 20.86 11.81
C ARG A 217 9.07 22.09 11.27
N ILE A 218 8.40 21.93 10.13
CA ILE A 218 7.62 22.96 9.47
C ILE A 218 6.19 22.46 9.37
N ASP A 219 5.25 23.18 9.97
CA ASP A 219 3.83 22.85 9.87
C ASP A 219 3.19 23.66 8.75
N ILE A 220 2.49 22.98 7.85
CA ILE A 220 1.72 23.57 6.76
C ILE A 220 0.23 23.25 6.95
N PRO A 221 -0.70 24.19 6.67
CA PRO A 221 -2.11 24.00 6.98
C PRO A 221 -2.83 23.01 6.05
N ASN A 222 -2.41 22.90 4.78
CA ASN A 222 -3.13 22.16 3.73
C ASN A 222 -2.24 21.05 3.12
N GLY A 223 -1.58 20.26 3.96
CA GLY A 223 -0.52 19.35 3.52
C GLY A 223 -0.96 17.90 3.35
N GLN A 224 -2.26 17.62 3.23
CA GLN A 224 -2.74 16.22 3.26
C GLN A 224 -2.10 15.33 2.19
N ASP A 225 -1.81 15.90 1.01
CA ASP A 225 -1.35 15.14 -0.16
C ASP A 225 0.13 14.70 -0.04
N ILE A 226 0.87 15.23 0.92
CA ILE A 226 2.29 14.89 1.14
C ILE A 226 2.51 13.98 2.37
N ILE A 227 1.46 13.65 3.12
CA ILE A 227 1.56 12.75 4.26
C ILE A 227 1.99 11.36 3.76
N GLY A 228 2.97 10.76 4.44
CA GLY A 228 3.50 9.44 4.07
C GLY A 228 4.31 9.43 2.77
N ALA A 229 4.68 10.59 2.23
CA ALA A 229 5.48 10.64 1.01
C ALA A 229 6.83 9.93 1.19
N GLU A 230 7.10 8.94 0.33
CA GLU A 230 8.33 8.14 0.35
C GLU A 230 9.52 8.81 -0.36
N THR A 231 9.26 9.82 -1.19
CA THR A 231 10.30 10.54 -1.95
C THR A 231 10.13 12.04 -1.88
N LYS A 232 11.25 12.78 -1.92
CA LYS A 232 11.24 14.25 -2.05
C LYS A 232 10.50 14.72 -3.30
N TYR A 233 10.52 13.94 -4.38
CA TYR A 233 9.85 14.31 -5.63
C TYR A 233 8.34 14.44 -5.42
N VAL A 234 7.72 13.48 -4.72
CA VAL A 234 6.28 13.51 -4.39
C VAL A 234 5.96 14.77 -3.58
N ILE A 235 6.74 15.06 -2.54
CA ILE A 235 6.54 16.24 -1.71
C ILE A 235 6.60 17.53 -2.54
N LYS A 236 7.63 17.69 -3.40
CA LYS A 236 7.77 18.90 -4.23
C LYS A 236 6.65 19.09 -5.24
N ARG A 237 6.12 17.99 -5.79
CA ARG A 237 5.01 18.01 -6.74
C ARG A 237 3.69 18.37 -6.06
N ASP A 238 3.47 17.82 -4.87
CA ASP A 238 2.16 17.81 -4.21
C ASP A 238 2.03 18.85 -3.08
N ILE A 239 3.11 19.58 -2.72
CA ILE A 239 2.99 20.80 -1.89
C ILE A 239 2.12 21.84 -2.63
N PRO A 240 1.03 22.34 -2.01
CA PRO A 240 0.15 23.33 -2.61
C PRO A 240 0.90 24.60 -3.01
N LYS A 241 0.48 25.21 -4.12
CA LYS A 241 1.20 26.34 -4.76
C LYS A 241 1.36 27.56 -3.87
N ASP A 242 0.35 27.87 -3.05
CA ASP A 242 0.33 29.06 -2.17
C ASP A 242 0.61 28.70 -0.70
N THR A 243 1.41 27.66 -0.47
CA THR A 243 1.70 27.18 0.89
C THR A 243 2.67 28.12 1.63
N GLU A 244 2.27 28.57 2.80
CA GLU A 244 3.18 29.05 3.85
C GLU A 244 3.30 28.00 4.96
N GLY A 245 4.51 27.75 5.41
CA GLY A 245 4.81 26.88 6.54
C GLY A 245 5.32 27.68 7.74
N LYS A 246 4.96 27.24 8.95
CA LYS A 246 5.48 27.81 10.20
C LYS A 246 6.52 26.87 10.80
N ILE A 247 7.69 27.40 11.14
CA ILE A 247 8.72 26.63 11.83
C ILE A 247 8.27 26.42 13.28
N ILE A 248 8.01 25.17 13.65
CA ILE A 248 7.56 24.81 15.01
C ILE A 248 8.73 24.37 15.88
N GLN A 249 9.72 23.73 15.28
CA GLN A 249 10.89 23.24 15.99
C GLN A 249 12.13 23.37 15.11
N LEU A 250 13.23 23.79 15.73
CA LEU A 250 14.53 23.90 15.08
C LEU A 250 15.61 23.71 16.15
N GLY A 251 16.55 22.79 15.92
CA GLY A 251 17.66 22.59 16.83
C GLY A 251 18.58 21.45 16.39
N ARG A 252 19.71 21.31 17.07
CA ARG A 252 20.66 20.23 16.79
C ARG A 252 20.08 18.90 17.26
N LEU A 253 20.14 17.87 16.41
CA LEU A 253 19.75 16.52 16.81
C LEU A 253 20.68 16.00 17.92
N ARG A 254 20.08 15.56 19.03
CA ARG A 254 20.81 14.96 20.16
C ARG A 254 21.11 13.48 19.93
N ASP A 255 20.14 12.77 19.38
CA ASP A 255 20.24 11.35 19.04
C ASP A 255 19.81 11.15 17.59
N ALA A 256 20.63 10.46 16.79
CA ALA A 256 20.32 10.14 15.40
C ALA A 256 19.41 8.91 15.26
N SER A 257 19.16 8.16 16.34
CA SER A 257 18.29 6.98 16.33
C SER A 257 16.85 7.30 15.93
N VAL A 258 16.38 8.51 16.24
CA VAL A 258 15.05 9.03 15.86
C VAL A 258 14.86 9.06 14.34
N LEU A 259 15.94 9.25 13.59
CA LEU A 259 15.94 9.28 12.12
C LEU A 259 15.82 7.87 11.49
N LYS A 260 15.69 6.80 12.27
CA LYS A 260 15.38 5.46 11.74
C LYS A 260 13.97 5.38 11.15
N SER A 261 13.06 6.20 11.67
CA SER A 261 11.67 6.30 11.18
C SER A 261 11.53 7.23 9.97
N PHE A 262 12.60 7.93 9.58
CA PHE A 262 12.60 8.89 8.49
C PHE A 262 12.97 8.20 7.18
N ASN A 263 12.39 8.68 6.09
CA ASN A 263 12.79 8.29 4.75
C ASN A 263 14.20 8.82 4.47
N ARG A 264 15.01 7.96 3.84
CA ARG A 264 16.40 8.26 3.45
C ARG A 264 16.53 8.18 1.93
N ILE A 265 17.34 9.07 1.37
CA ILE A 265 17.70 9.05 -0.06
C ILE A 265 19.04 8.38 -0.26
#